data_AF-A0A507F309-F1
#
_entry.id   AF-A0A507F309-F1
#
_cell.length_a   1.000
_cell.length_b   1.000
_cell.length_c   1.000
_cell.angle_alpha   90.00
_cell.angle_beta   90.00
_cell.angle_gamma   90.00
#
_symmetry.space_group_name_H-M   'P 1'
#
loop_
_entity.id
_entity.type
_entity.pdbx_description
1 polymer ?
#
loop_
_entity_poly.entity_id
_entity_poly.type
_entity_poly.pdbx_seq_one_letter_code
_entity_poly.pdbx_strand_id
1 'polypeptide(L)'
;MVYYDNFSLGEFGTSPDPHICTNNAVYMLLATCTNLGLFVSLKSQITSSATPTYLGFSILLHEQRLEIPASKQTKFLDLLHTFLDNIHVHFATLEHFVGKCTHLSLALQGGMAFMQHQYAALASAQQGSLITISAALREELSEWLCLDPAFPNFWHGAEWLSPHHIELHLETDASNCCISTVLYTHISEIYLGKEVPDSLLPAAGASINVHQGYAFLATLCKFALLLQNT
;
A
#
# COMPACT_ATOMS: atom_id res chain seq x y z
N MET A 1 10.60 -1.64 -16.30
CA MET A 1 9.12 -1.71 -16.18
C MET A 1 8.51 -0.78 -17.22
N VAL A 2 7.37 -1.14 -17.81
CA VAL A 2 6.67 -0.31 -18.82
C VAL A 2 5.22 -0.15 -18.40
N TYR A 3 4.70 1.08 -18.39
CA TYR A 3 3.29 1.37 -18.14
C TYR A 3 2.84 2.50 -19.06
N TYR A 4 2.03 2.14 -20.08
CA TYR A 4 1.66 3.03 -21.19
C TYR A 4 2.86 3.73 -21.82
N ASP A 5 3.03 5.02 -21.55
CA ASP A 5 4.07 5.91 -22.06
C ASP A 5 5.30 6.03 -21.13
N ASN A 6 5.23 5.45 -19.93
CA ASN A 6 6.30 5.50 -18.93
C ASN A 6 7.18 4.26 -19.00
N PHE A 7 8.49 4.48 -19.08
CA PHE A 7 9.51 3.44 -19.07
C PHE A 7 10.45 3.65 -17.89
N SER A 8 10.77 2.59 -17.17
CA SER A 8 11.89 2.56 -16.23
C SER A 8 12.83 1.40 -16.58
N LEU A 9 14.14 1.70 -16.60
CA LEU A 9 15.19 0.69 -16.66
C LEU A 9 16.11 0.90 -15.47
N GLY A 10 16.59 -0.20 -14.91
CA GLY A 10 17.55 -0.20 -13.82
C GLY A 10 18.28 -1.53 -13.80
N GLU A 11 19.50 -1.51 -13.27
CA GLU A 11 20.27 -2.71 -13.00
C GLU A 11 20.31 -2.94 -11.49
N PHE A 12 20.01 -4.17 -11.06
CA PHE A 12 20.19 -4.59 -9.68
C PHE A 12 21.56 -5.25 -9.55
N GLY A 13 22.39 -4.65 -8.70
CA GLY A 13 23.83 -4.87 -8.54
C GLY A 13 24.36 -6.27 -8.87
N THR A 14 25.12 -6.35 -9.97
CA THR A 14 26.22 -7.30 -10.20
C THR A 14 27.31 -6.75 -11.12
N SER A 15 27.04 -5.70 -11.92
CA SER A 15 28.06 -5.07 -12.79
C SER A 15 29.08 -4.22 -12.00
N PRO A 16 30.37 -4.27 -12.39
CA PRO A 16 31.42 -3.40 -11.86
C PRO A 16 31.21 -1.91 -12.19
N ASP A 17 30.41 -1.57 -13.20
CA ASP A 17 30.02 -0.18 -13.50
C ASP A 17 28.53 -0.09 -13.90
N PRO A 18 27.62 0.10 -12.92
CA PRO A 18 26.18 0.17 -13.16
C PRO A 18 25.77 1.43 -13.94
N HIS A 19 26.58 2.50 -13.92
CA HIS A 19 26.29 3.71 -14.70
C HIS A 19 26.49 3.46 -16.20
N ILE A 20 27.57 2.79 -16.59
CA ILE A 20 27.82 2.41 -17.99
C ILE A 20 26.72 1.48 -18.50
N CYS A 21 26.36 0.45 -17.72
CA CYS A 21 25.28 -0.47 -18.11
C CYS A 21 23.95 0.25 -18.30
N THR A 22 23.58 1.14 -17.37
CA THR A 22 22.36 1.95 -17.48
C THR A 22 22.37 2.83 -18.72
N ASN A 23 23.48 3.50 -19.01
CA ASN A 23 23.62 4.34 -20.21
C ASN A 23 23.52 3.51 -21.51
N ASN A 24 24.12 2.33 -21.56
CA ASN A 24 24.00 1.42 -22.70
C ASN A 24 22.56 0.93 -22.89
N ALA A 25 21.87 0.58 -21.81
CA ALA A 25 20.47 0.17 -21.85
C ALA A 25 19.56 1.30 -22.33
N VAL A 26 19.78 2.53 -21.84
CA VAL A 26 19.10 3.74 -22.32
C VAL A 26 19.34 3.95 -23.82
N TYR A 27 20.58 3.85 -24.29
CA TYR A 27 20.91 3.99 -25.70
C TYR A 27 20.18 2.95 -26.56
N MET A 28 20.22 1.68 -26.16
CA MET A 28 19.50 0.60 -26.85
C MET A 28 17.99 0.83 -26.88
N LEU A 29 17.40 1.31 -25.78
CA LEU A 29 15.99 1.67 -25.71
C LEU A 29 15.66 2.78 -26.73
N LEU A 30 16.41 3.88 -26.70
CA LEU A 30 16.17 5.02 -27.60
C LEU A 30 16.34 4.65 -29.07
N ALA A 31 17.35 3.84 -29.39
CA ALA A 31 17.56 3.32 -30.74
C ALA A 31 16.39 2.43 -31.19
N THR A 32 15.91 1.56 -30.31
CA THR A 32 14.76 0.69 -30.58
C THR A 32 13.48 1.50 -30.77
N CYS A 33 13.21 2.47 -29.89
CA CYS A 33 12.07 3.39 -30.03
C CYS A 33 12.11 4.11 -31.38
N THR A 34 13.28 4.64 -31.76
CA THR A 34 13.47 5.33 -33.04
C THR A 34 13.15 4.41 -34.23
N ASN A 35 13.65 3.16 -34.21
CA ASN A 35 13.38 2.18 -35.26
C ASN A 35 11.89 1.78 -35.35
N LEU A 36 11.16 1.86 -34.23
CA LEU A 36 9.72 1.62 -34.17
C LEU A 36 8.87 2.88 -34.45
N GLY A 37 9.49 4.03 -34.73
CA GLY A 37 8.79 5.30 -34.94
C GLY A 37 8.23 5.95 -33.67
N LEU A 38 8.72 5.54 -32.50
CA LEU A 38 8.35 6.10 -31.20
C LEU A 38 9.34 7.20 -30.79
N PHE A 39 8.82 8.38 -30.45
CA PHE A 39 9.63 9.53 -30.05
C PHE A 39 9.57 9.74 -28.53
N VAL A 40 10.74 9.76 -27.88
CA VAL A 40 10.87 10.04 -26.45
C VAL A 40 11.10 11.53 -26.24
N SER A 41 10.38 12.14 -25.30
CA SER A 41 10.47 13.58 -25.06
C SER A 41 11.84 13.98 -24.49
N LEU A 42 12.32 15.19 -24.80
CA LEU A 42 13.54 15.73 -24.18
C LEU A 42 13.35 16.10 -22.70
N LYS A 43 12.09 16.21 -22.24
CA LYS A 43 11.74 16.55 -20.86
C LYS A 43 11.67 15.34 -19.95
N SER A 44 11.51 14.14 -20.49
CA SER A 44 11.58 12.92 -19.68
C SER A 44 12.98 12.80 -19.11
N GLN A 45 13.07 12.64 -17.78
CA GLN A 45 14.33 12.45 -17.09
C GLN A 45 14.92 11.10 -17.52
N ILE A 46 15.88 11.13 -18.43
CA ILE A 46 16.65 9.97 -18.90
C ILE A 46 17.99 9.88 -18.11
N THR A 47 18.06 10.53 -16.94
CA THR A 47 19.28 10.57 -16.14
C THR A 47 19.23 9.46 -15.08
N SER A 48 20.29 8.65 -15.04
CA SER A 48 20.47 7.62 -14.02
C SER A 48 20.42 8.24 -12.63
N SER A 49 19.47 7.77 -11.81
CA SER A 49 19.30 8.20 -10.42
C SER A 49 19.18 6.97 -9.52
N ALA A 50 19.71 7.05 -8.30
CA ALA A 50 19.46 6.05 -7.27
C ALA A 50 18.02 6.12 -6.73
N THR A 51 17.35 7.25 -6.95
CA THR A 51 15.97 7.53 -6.51
C THR A 51 15.08 7.99 -7.68
N PRO A 52 14.88 7.17 -8.72
CA PRO A 52 14.07 7.58 -9.86
C PRO A 52 12.60 7.76 -9.44
N THR A 53 11.91 8.69 -10.09
CA THR A 53 10.46 8.83 -9.95
C THR A 53 9.76 8.05 -11.06
N TYR A 54 8.79 7.20 -10.70
CA TYR A 54 8.00 6.42 -11.65
C TYR A 54 6.54 6.37 -11.20
N LEU A 55 5.61 6.61 -12.14
CA LEU A 55 4.16 6.74 -11.85
C LEU A 55 3.84 7.75 -10.71
N GLY A 56 4.69 8.76 -10.54
CA GLY A 56 4.55 9.76 -9.50
C GLY A 56 4.90 9.27 -8.09
N PHE A 57 5.72 8.23 -7.98
CA PHE A 57 6.31 7.72 -6.74
C PHE A 57 7.84 7.74 -6.82
N SER A 58 8.49 7.98 -5.69
CA SER A 58 9.94 7.84 -5.56
C SER A 58 10.27 6.37 -5.33
N ILE A 59 11.16 5.81 -6.15
CA ILE A 59 11.65 4.45 -5.99
C ILE A 59 13.00 4.51 -5.28
N LEU A 60 13.09 3.98 -4.07
CA LEU A 60 14.36 3.81 -3.35
C LEU A 60 14.93 2.42 -3.67
N LEU A 61 15.80 2.34 -4.67
CA LEU A 61 16.31 1.06 -5.18
C LEU A 61 17.11 0.27 -4.13
N HIS A 62 17.91 0.96 -3.30
CA HIS A 62 18.73 0.33 -2.26
C HIS A 62 17.89 -0.22 -1.10
N GLU A 63 16.82 0.46 -0.76
CA GLU A 63 15.95 0.11 0.36
C GLU A 63 14.76 -0.74 -0.09
N GLN A 64 14.67 -1.05 -1.40
CA GLN A 64 13.53 -1.74 -2.01
C GLN A 64 12.20 -1.16 -1.53
N ARG A 65 12.10 0.18 -1.53
CA ARG A 65 10.93 0.90 -1.02
C ARG A 65 10.34 1.82 -2.08
N LEU A 66 9.03 1.96 -2.06
CA LEU A 66 8.27 2.91 -2.85
C LEU A 66 7.71 3.99 -1.92
N GLU A 67 8.01 5.25 -2.21
CA GLU A 67 7.58 6.38 -1.39
C GLU A 67 6.74 7.39 -2.15
N ILE A 68 5.88 8.07 -1.40
CA ILE A 68 5.12 9.22 -1.89
C ILE A 68 6.06 10.43 -1.84
N PRO A 69 6.29 11.13 -2.96
CA PRO A 69 7.12 12.33 -2.96
C PRO A 69 6.55 13.40 -2.03
N ALA A 70 7.39 14.10 -1.28
CA ALA A 70 6.98 15.10 -0.29
C ALA A 70 5.98 16.13 -0.86
N SER A 71 6.20 16.62 -2.09
CA SER A 71 5.29 17.58 -2.73
C SER A 71 3.88 17.03 -3.00
N LYS A 72 3.75 15.71 -3.20
CA LYS A 72 2.47 15.01 -3.40
C LYS A 72 1.81 14.72 -2.05
N GLN A 73 2.61 14.36 -1.05
CA GLN A 73 2.19 14.15 0.33
C GLN A 73 1.59 15.43 0.92
N THR A 74 2.28 16.57 0.84
CA THR A 74 1.76 17.87 1.34
C THR A 74 0.41 18.21 0.73
N LYS A 75 0.28 18.15 -0.61
CA LYS A 75 -0.99 18.44 -1.30
C LYS A 75 -2.11 17.49 -0.90
N PHE A 76 -1.78 16.24 -0.59
CA PHE A 76 -2.75 15.26 -0.13
C PHE A 76 -3.21 15.57 1.29
N LEU A 77 -2.28 15.88 2.20
CA LEU A 77 -2.59 16.25 3.58
C LEU A 77 -3.38 17.56 3.66
N ASP A 78 -3.02 18.56 2.86
CA ASP A 78 -3.78 19.82 2.75
C ASP A 78 -5.25 19.54 2.41
N LEU A 79 -5.47 18.67 1.42
CA LEU A 79 -6.82 18.26 1.01
C LEU A 79 -7.50 17.44 2.11
N LEU A 80 -6.81 16.52 2.77
CA LEU A 80 -7.34 15.74 3.90
C LEU A 80 -7.83 16.65 5.04
N HIS A 81 -7.03 17.64 5.43
CA HIS A 81 -7.41 18.60 6.47
C HIS A 81 -8.69 19.35 6.12
N THR A 82 -8.94 19.66 4.85
CA THR A 82 -10.22 20.26 4.46
C THR A 82 -11.43 19.37 4.78
N PHE A 83 -11.29 18.04 4.75
CA PHE A 83 -12.38 17.16 5.18
C PHE A 83 -12.48 17.09 6.71
N LEU A 84 -11.34 17.07 7.40
CA LEU A 84 -11.28 17.00 8.87
C LEU A 84 -11.80 18.27 9.57
N ASP A 85 -11.76 19.41 8.90
CA ASP A 85 -12.23 20.69 9.46
C ASP A 85 -13.68 21.03 9.06
N ASN A 86 -14.21 20.44 8.00
CA ASN A 86 -15.54 20.74 7.50
C ASN A 86 -16.58 19.68 7.88
N ILE A 87 -17.84 20.09 7.99
CA ILE A 87 -18.98 19.20 8.23
C ILE A 87 -19.54 18.67 6.90
N HIS A 88 -19.35 19.41 5.81
CA HIS A 88 -19.88 19.09 4.49
C HIS A 88 -18.78 19.19 3.44
N VAL A 89 -18.88 18.36 2.41
CA VAL A 89 -17.99 18.41 1.25
C VAL A 89 -18.77 18.12 -0.03
N HIS A 90 -18.34 18.70 -1.15
CA HIS A 90 -18.93 18.38 -2.44
C HIS A 90 -18.60 16.93 -2.85
N PHE A 91 -19.58 16.26 -3.46
CA PHE A 91 -19.42 14.91 -4.02
C PHE A 91 -18.14 14.77 -4.84
N ALA A 92 -17.93 15.69 -5.80
CA ALA A 92 -16.78 15.65 -6.71
C ALA A 92 -15.44 15.77 -5.98
N THR A 93 -15.40 16.51 -4.86
CA THR A 93 -14.20 16.65 -4.05
C THR A 93 -13.88 15.34 -3.32
N LEU A 94 -14.88 14.66 -2.74
CA LEU A 94 -14.69 13.36 -2.12
C LEU A 94 -14.31 12.29 -3.16
N GLU A 95 -14.97 12.29 -4.32
CA GLU A 95 -14.66 11.36 -5.42
C GLU A 95 -13.20 11.50 -5.88
N HIS A 96 -12.74 12.74 -6.08
CA HIS A 96 -11.35 13.01 -6.44
C HIS A 96 -10.37 12.62 -5.32
N PHE A 97 -10.74 12.80 -4.06
CA PHE A 97 -9.92 12.37 -2.92
C PHE A 97 -9.81 10.84 -2.84
N VAL A 98 -10.92 10.12 -3.00
CA VAL A 98 -10.95 8.65 -3.10
C VAL A 98 -10.04 8.17 -4.22
N GLY A 99 -10.08 8.79 -5.40
CA GLY A 99 -9.16 8.47 -6.49
C GLY A 99 -7.68 8.66 -6.10
N LYS A 100 -7.36 9.67 -5.30
CA LYS A 100 -6.00 9.86 -4.75
C LYS A 100 -5.65 8.77 -3.73
N CYS A 101 -6.54 8.43 -2.80
CA CYS A 101 -6.34 7.37 -1.83
C CYS A 101 -6.05 6.02 -2.51
N THR A 102 -6.83 5.66 -3.53
CA THR A 102 -6.59 4.44 -4.32
C THR A 102 -5.22 4.47 -5.00
N HIS A 103 -4.84 5.60 -5.59
CA HIS A 103 -3.53 5.72 -6.21
C HIS A 103 -2.39 5.64 -5.18
N LEU A 104 -2.49 6.36 -4.06
CA LEU A 104 -1.49 6.36 -2.99
C LEU A 104 -1.40 5.02 -2.24
N SER A 105 -2.45 4.19 -2.28
CA SER A 105 -2.43 2.83 -1.74
C SER A 105 -1.37 1.93 -2.40
N LEU A 106 -0.83 2.31 -3.56
CA LEU A 106 0.35 1.64 -4.13
C LEU A 106 1.60 1.80 -3.25
N ALA A 107 1.71 2.91 -2.52
CA ALA A 107 2.81 3.21 -1.60
C ALA A 107 2.40 3.13 -0.12
N LEU A 108 1.16 2.73 0.17
CA LEU A 108 0.63 2.50 1.51
C LEU A 108 0.01 1.09 1.57
N GLN A 109 0.77 0.14 2.10
CA GLN A 109 0.31 -1.25 2.23
C GLN A 109 -0.94 -1.29 3.12
N GLY A 110 -2.04 -1.84 2.60
CA GLY A 110 -3.32 -1.86 3.31
C GLY A 110 -4.15 -0.57 3.22
N GLY A 111 -3.71 0.46 2.50
CA GLY A 111 -4.45 1.74 2.40
C GLY A 111 -5.89 1.63 1.89
N MET A 112 -6.18 0.61 1.07
CA MET A 112 -7.54 0.31 0.59
C MET A 112 -8.51 -0.11 1.71
N ALA A 113 -8.01 -0.58 2.85
CA ALA A 113 -8.85 -0.92 4.00
C ALA A 113 -9.51 0.33 4.61
N PHE A 114 -8.89 1.51 4.46
CA PHE A 114 -9.37 2.79 5.01
C PHE A 114 -10.25 3.55 4.01
N MET A 115 -11.04 2.86 3.20
CA MET A 115 -11.85 3.49 2.14
C MET A 115 -13.32 3.05 2.14
N GLN A 116 -13.73 2.21 3.08
CA GLN A 116 -15.07 1.64 3.11
C GLN A 116 -16.14 2.72 3.31
N HIS A 117 -15.96 3.60 4.29
CA HIS A 117 -16.89 4.69 4.58
C HIS A 117 -16.85 5.77 3.51
N GLN A 118 -15.70 6.03 2.90
CA GLN A 118 -15.58 6.92 1.74
C GLN A 118 -16.43 6.41 0.55
N TYR A 119 -16.29 5.14 0.18
CA TYR A 119 -17.10 4.54 -0.89
C TYR A 119 -18.58 4.49 -0.53
N ALA A 120 -18.94 4.16 0.71
CA ALA A 120 -20.33 4.16 1.16
C ALA A 120 -20.96 5.57 1.10
N ALA A 121 -20.21 6.61 1.46
CA ALA A 121 -20.65 8.00 1.37
C ALA A 121 -20.88 8.42 -0.09
N LEU A 122 -19.99 8.03 -1.01
CA LEU A 122 -20.19 8.27 -2.45
C LEU A 122 -21.38 7.50 -3.02
N ALA A 123 -21.54 6.22 -2.64
CA ALA A 123 -22.62 5.38 -3.15
C ALA A 123 -24.02 5.84 -2.70
N SER A 124 -24.11 6.47 -1.53
CA SER A 124 -25.37 6.99 -0.98
C SER A 124 -25.71 8.42 -1.40
N ALA A 125 -24.73 9.16 -1.93
CA ALA A 125 -24.91 10.55 -2.34
C ALA A 125 -25.29 10.67 -3.83
N GLN A 126 -25.99 11.75 -4.18
CA GLN A 126 -26.26 12.09 -5.58
C GLN A 126 -25.10 12.90 -6.16
N GLN A 127 -24.77 12.66 -7.43
CA GLN A 127 -23.73 13.42 -8.10
C GLN A 127 -24.06 14.92 -8.09
N GLY A 128 -23.09 15.74 -7.68
CA GLY A 128 -23.26 17.19 -7.54
C GLY A 128 -23.84 17.65 -6.19
N SER A 129 -24.22 16.73 -5.30
CA SER A 129 -24.70 17.10 -3.97
C SER A 129 -23.55 17.41 -3.00
N LEU A 130 -23.91 18.00 -1.86
CA LEU A 130 -23.06 18.00 -0.67
C LEU A 130 -23.22 16.66 0.06
N ILE A 131 -22.13 16.18 0.63
CA ILE A 131 -22.04 15.00 1.47
C ILE A 131 -21.73 15.49 2.88
N THR A 132 -22.54 15.05 3.85
CA THR A 132 -22.26 15.29 5.27
C THR A 132 -21.19 14.30 5.74
N ILE A 133 -20.12 14.83 6.35
CA ILE A 133 -19.03 14.03 6.90
C ILE A 133 -19.47 13.48 8.26
N SER A 134 -19.94 12.24 8.26
CA SER A 134 -20.31 11.51 9.47
C SER A 134 -19.11 11.27 10.39
N ALA A 135 -19.36 10.92 11.66
CA ALA A 135 -18.30 10.58 12.59
C ALA A 135 -17.43 9.41 12.08
N ALA A 136 -18.07 8.35 11.57
CA ALA A 136 -17.37 7.18 11.02
C ALA A 136 -16.54 7.51 9.76
N LEU A 137 -17.07 8.37 8.87
CA LEU A 137 -16.28 8.84 7.73
C LEU A 137 -15.10 9.70 8.18
N ARG A 138 -15.28 10.55 9.18
CA ARG A 138 -14.19 11.39 9.73
C ARG A 138 -13.10 10.55 10.37
N GLU A 139 -13.47 9.52 11.11
CA GLU A 139 -12.55 8.55 11.71
C GLU A 139 -11.73 7.84 10.63
N GLU A 140 -12.39 7.27 9.61
CA GLU A 140 -11.69 6.64 8.48
C GLU A 140 -10.78 7.61 7.72
N LEU A 141 -11.22 8.86 7.51
CA LEU A 141 -10.38 9.89 6.89
C LEU A 141 -9.15 10.20 7.74
N SER A 142 -9.28 10.20 9.08
CA SER A 142 -8.17 10.48 9.98
C SER A 142 -7.07 9.41 9.97
N GLU A 143 -7.38 8.17 9.58
CA GLU A 143 -6.36 7.11 9.38
C GLU A 143 -5.30 7.52 8.35
N TRP A 144 -5.68 8.35 7.37
CA TRP A 144 -4.75 8.86 6.35
C TRP A 144 -3.74 9.88 6.90
N LEU A 145 -3.89 10.34 8.15
CA LEU A 145 -2.87 11.14 8.85
C LEU A 145 -1.59 10.35 9.13
N CYS A 146 -1.60 9.01 8.99
CA CYS A 146 -0.37 8.22 8.97
C CYS A 146 0.60 8.66 7.85
N LEU A 147 0.15 9.41 6.85
CA LEU A 147 1.02 10.00 5.83
C LEU A 147 1.65 11.33 6.27
N ASP A 148 1.35 11.87 7.44
CA ASP A 148 1.99 13.08 7.97
C ASP A 148 3.27 12.70 8.74
N PRO A 149 4.46 13.22 8.34
CA PRO A 149 5.71 13.00 9.06
C PRO A 149 5.69 13.41 10.54
N ALA A 150 4.77 14.30 10.94
CA ALA A 150 4.58 14.71 12.33
C ALA A 150 3.73 13.73 13.16
N PHE A 151 3.07 12.74 12.53
CA PHE A 151 2.19 11.80 13.21
C PHE A 151 2.99 10.64 13.84
N PRO A 152 2.64 10.16 15.05
CA PRO A 152 3.39 9.10 15.73
C PRO A 152 3.52 7.79 14.94
N ASN A 153 2.51 7.48 14.12
CA ASN A 153 2.45 6.28 13.30
C ASN A 153 2.76 6.61 11.82
N PHE A 154 3.75 7.46 11.59
CA PHE A 154 4.11 7.89 10.24
C PHE A 154 4.54 6.70 9.37
N TRP A 155 3.93 6.62 8.17
CA TRP A 155 4.23 5.61 7.18
C TRP A 155 5.30 6.10 6.21
N HIS A 156 6.47 5.46 6.28
CA HIS A 156 7.63 5.85 5.48
C HIS A 156 7.53 5.44 4.00
N GLY A 157 6.67 4.48 3.65
CA GLY A 157 6.51 3.98 2.27
C GLY A 157 6.26 2.48 2.24
N ALA A 158 5.91 1.96 1.06
CA ALA A 158 5.66 0.54 0.88
C ALA A 158 6.94 -0.20 0.51
N GLU A 159 7.26 -1.26 1.23
CA GLU A 159 8.30 -2.21 0.82
C GLU A 159 7.88 -2.91 -0.48
N TRP A 160 8.87 -3.25 -1.30
CA TRP A 160 8.64 -4.04 -2.50
C TRP A 160 8.16 -5.42 -2.10
N LEU A 161 6.96 -5.77 -2.52
CA LEU A 161 6.50 -7.14 -2.43
C LEU A 161 7.38 -7.97 -3.36
N SER A 162 7.97 -9.03 -2.82
CA SER A 162 8.69 -10.01 -3.62
C SER A 162 7.77 -10.48 -4.75
N PRO A 163 8.24 -10.51 -6.02
CA PRO A 163 7.45 -11.08 -7.12
C PRO A 163 7.28 -12.61 -6.96
N HIS A 164 8.04 -13.23 -6.05
CA HIS A 164 7.86 -14.63 -5.69
C HIS A 164 6.64 -14.72 -4.79
N HIS A 165 5.52 -15.14 -5.37
CA HIS A 165 4.37 -15.54 -4.58
C HIS A 165 4.75 -16.77 -3.76
N ILE A 166 4.76 -16.62 -2.44
CA ILE A 166 4.86 -17.75 -1.54
C ILE A 166 3.42 -18.16 -1.21
N GLU A 167 3.10 -19.40 -1.55
CA GLU A 167 1.85 -19.99 -1.12
C GLU A 167 1.96 -20.33 0.36
N LEU A 168 1.11 -19.69 1.15
CA LEU A 168 0.99 -19.88 2.57
C LEU A 168 -0.39 -20.48 2.83
N HIS A 169 -0.43 -21.69 3.38
CA HIS A 169 -1.70 -22.21 3.88
C HIS A 169 -1.80 -21.90 5.36
N LEU A 170 -2.89 -21.27 5.74
CA LEU A 170 -3.18 -20.96 7.12
C LEU A 170 -4.42 -21.72 7.55
N GLU A 171 -4.26 -22.58 8.55
CA GLU A 171 -5.36 -23.30 9.17
C GLU A 171 -5.59 -22.75 10.57
N THR A 172 -6.73 -22.07 10.76
CA THR A 172 -7.16 -21.56 12.06
C THR A 172 -8.33 -22.39 12.56
N ASP A 173 -8.27 -22.80 13.82
CA ASP A 173 -9.43 -23.34 14.54
C ASP A 173 -9.68 -22.53 15.80
N ALA A 174 -10.94 -22.23 16.08
CA ALA A 174 -11.35 -21.42 17.22
C ALA A 174 -12.54 -22.06 17.90
N SER A 175 -12.47 -22.17 19.21
CA SER A 175 -13.55 -22.59 20.09
C SER A 175 -13.82 -21.50 21.14
N ASN A 176 -14.82 -21.72 21.99
CA ASN A 176 -15.14 -20.80 23.09
C ASN A 176 -14.02 -20.67 24.14
N CYS A 177 -13.04 -21.58 24.13
CA CYS A 177 -12.02 -21.67 25.18
C CYS A 177 -10.60 -21.58 24.63
N CYS A 178 -10.41 -21.72 23.31
CA CYS A 178 -9.07 -21.74 22.73
C CYS A 178 -9.09 -21.31 21.27
N ILE A 179 -7.95 -20.77 20.84
CA ILE A 179 -7.62 -20.52 19.45
C ILE A 179 -6.36 -21.32 19.15
N SER A 180 -6.39 -22.09 18.06
CA SER A 180 -5.26 -22.83 17.52
C SER A 180 -5.00 -22.38 16.09
N THR A 181 -3.73 -22.41 15.67
CA THR A 181 -3.37 -22.01 14.32
C THR A 181 -2.12 -22.71 13.82
N VAL A 182 -2.14 -23.08 12.54
CA VAL A 182 -1.02 -23.69 11.83
C VAL A 182 -0.75 -22.89 10.55
N LEU A 183 0.52 -22.58 10.29
CA LEU A 183 0.99 -21.97 9.06
C LEU A 183 1.86 -22.98 8.32
N TYR A 184 1.46 -23.32 7.10
CA TYR A 184 2.22 -24.15 6.18
C TYR A 184 2.95 -23.26 5.18
N THR A 185 4.24 -23.54 4.99
CA THR A 185 5.02 -22.97 3.89
C THR A 185 5.50 -24.11 2.98
N HIS A 186 5.71 -23.83 1.70
CA HIS A 186 6.11 -24.84 0.71
C HIS A 186 7.50 -25.47 0.98
N ILE A 187 8.28 -24.93 1.94
CA ILE A 187 9.67 -25.30 2.24
C ILE A 187 9.83 -25.87 3.66
N SER A 188 8.86 -25.66 4.57
CA SER A 188 8.84 -26.26 5.91
C SER A 188 7.48 -26.13 6.60
N GLU A 189 7.08 -27.16 7.36
CA GLU A 189 5.99 -27.08 8.32
C GLU A 189 6.47 -26.35 9.58
N ILE A 190 5.95 -25.15 9.84
CA ILE A 190 6.21 -24.43 11.10
C ILE A 190 5.00 -24.64 12.00
N TYR A 191 5.12 -25.60 12.93
CA TYR A 191 4.10 -25.85 13.95
C TYR A 191 4.22 -24.83 15.09
N LEU A 192 3.17 -24.04 15.32
CA LEU A 192 3.05 -23.21 16.53
C LEU A 192 1.66 -23.39 17.16
N GLY A 193 1.44 -24.59 17.69
CA GLY A 193 0.30 -24.86 18.57
C GLY A 193 0.57 -24.38 19.99
N LYS A 194 0.01 -23.22 20.36
CA LYS A 194 -0.88 -23.07 21.53
C LYS A 194 -1.29 -21.63 21.80
N GLU A 195 -2.59 -21.53 22.10
CA GLU A 195 -3.34 -20.55 22.90
C GLU A 195 -2.93 -19.09 22.74
N VAL A 196 -3.75 -18.37 21.97
CA VAL A 196 -3.90 -16.93 22.19
C VAL A 196 -4.40 -16.75 23.64
N PRO A 197 -3.74 -15.95 24.49
CA PRO A 197 -4.16 -15.76 25.89
C PRO A 197 -5.60 -15.28 25.99
N ASP A 198 -6.35 -15.72 27.01
CA ASP A 198 -7.76 -15.37 27.24
C ASP A 198 -8.05 -13.87 27.16
N SER A 199 -7.05 -13.04 27.46
CA SER A 199 -7.12 -11.57 27.36
C SER A 199 -7.35 -11.03 25.94
N LEU A 200 -7.13 -11.86 24.93
CA LEU A 200 -7.32 -11.53 23.52
C LEU A 200 -8.54 -12.26 22.93
N LEU A 201 -9.27 -13.06 23.71
CA LEU A 201 -10.53 -13.63 23.25
C LEU A 201 -11.63 -12.54 23.24
N PRO A 202 -12.52 -12.53 22.24
CA PRO A 202 -13.72 -11.70 22.27
C PRO A 202 -14.51 -11.93 23.57
N ALA A 203 -15.24 -10.90 24.03
CA ALA A 203 -16.05 -11.00 25.25
C ALA A 203 -17.02 -12.19 25.20
N ALA A 204 -17.30 -12.78 26.38
CA ALA A 204 -18.25 -13.87 26.51
C ALA A 204 -19.60 -13.54 25.84
N GLY A 205 -20.01 -14.36 24.88
CA GLY A 205 -21.22 -14.16 24.07
C GLY A 205 -21.00 -13.70 22.63
N ALA A 206 -19.75 -13.46 22.20
CA ALA A 206 -19.45 -13.21 20.79
C ALA A 206 -19.71 -14.46 19.93
N SER A 207 -20.15 -14.26 18.69
CA SER A 207 -20.41 -15.37 17.77
C SER A 207 -19.13 -16.14 17.43
N ILE A 208 -19.26 -17.41 17.04
CA ILE A 208 -18.12 -18.24 16.63
C ILE A 208 -17.34 -17.62 15.45
N ASN A 209 -18.04 -16.93 14.55
CA ASN A 209 -17.42 -16.25 13.40
C ASN A 209 -16.50 -15.09 13.84
N VAL A 210 -16.86 -14.39 14.93
CA VAL A 210 -16.02 -13.32 15.49
C VAL A 210 -14.76 -13.93 16.11
N HIS A 211 -14.88 -15.07 16.78
CA HIS A 211 -13.73 -15.80 17.32
C HIS A 211 -12.79 -16.28 16.21
N GLN A 212 -13.33 -16.81 15.10
CA GLN A 212 -12.54 -17.20 13.93
C GLN A 212 -11.84 -16.02 13.26
N GLY A 213 -12.53 -14.88 13.09
CA GLY A 213 -11.91 -13.66 12.55
C GLY A 213 -10.79 -13.14 13.45
N TYR A 214 -10.96 -13.20 14.77
CA TYR A 214 -9.93 -12.79 15.72
C TYR A 214 -8.73 -13.76 15.72
N ALA A 215 -9.00 -15.07 15.61
CA ALA A 215 -7.96 -16.09 15.45
C ALA A 215 -7.11 -15.82 14.21
N PHE A 216 -7.74 -15.49 13.09
CA PHE A 216 -7.05 -15.13 11.85
C PHE A 216 -6.18 -13.87 12.02
N LEU A 217 -6.71 -12.80 12.60
CA LEU A 217 -5.95 -11.56 12.81
C LEU A 217 -4.78 -11.73 13.80
N ALA A 218 -5.04 -12.38 14.94
CA ALA A 218 -4.00 -12.66 15.94
C ALA A 218 -2.87 -13.49 15.33
N THR A 219 -3.21 -14.40 14.43
CA THR A 219 -2.26 -15.20 13.68
C THR A 219 -1.44 -14.35 12.72
N LEU A 220 -2.06 -13.50 11.91
CA LEU A 220 -1.34 -12.59 11.02
C LEU A 220 -0.34 -11.73 11.80
N CYS A 221 -0.75 -11.19 12.95
CA CYS A 221 0.15 -10.44 13.83
C CYS A 221 1.30 -11.29 14.38
N LYS A 222 1.02 -12.53 14.81
CA LYS A 222 2.02 -13.46 15.35
C LYS A 222 3.05 -13.86 14.29
N PHE A 223 2.62 -14.06 13.05
CA PHE A 223 3.50 -14.44 11.95
C PHE A 223 4.04 -13.24 11.15
N ALA A 224 3.68 -12.00 11.48
CA ALA A 224 4.07 -10.81 10.72
C ALA A 224 5.58 -10.76 10.42
N LEU A 225 6.43 -11.05 11.42
CA LEU A 225 7.89 -11.06 11.25
C LEU A 225 8.39 -12.21 10.36
N LEU A 226 7.68 -13.35 10.35
CA LEU A 226 8.02 -14.48 9.49
C LEU A 226 7.58 -14.20 8.05
N LEU A 227 6.39 -13.60 7.89
CA LEU A 227 5.81 -13.18 6.60
C LEU A 227 6.60 -12.03 5.94
N GLN A 228 7.28 -11.19 6.72
CA GLN A 228 8.15 -10.12 6.21
C GLN A 228 9.46 -10.63 5.60
N ASN A 229 9.92 -11.83 5.98
CA ASN A 229 11.23 -12.38 5.61
C ASN A 229 11.16 -13.54 4.59
N THR A 230 9.97 -13.82 4.07
CA THR A 230 9.69 -14.84 3.05
C THR A 230 9.35 -14.15 1.74
#